data_AF-A0A2E5B982-F1
#
_entry.id   AF-A0A2E5B982-F1
#
_cell.length_a   1.000
_cell.length_b   1.000
_cell.length_c   1.000
_cell.angle_alpha   90.00
_cell.angle_beta   90.00
_cell.angle_gamma   90.00
#
_symmetry.space_group_name_H-M   'P 1'
#
loop_
_entity.id
_entity.type
_entity.pdbx_description
1 polymer ?
#
loop_
_entity_poly.entity_id
_entity_poly.type
_entity_poly.pdbx_seq_one_letter_code
_entity_poly.pdbx_strand_id
1 'polypeptide(L)'
;MKGRITRNYCYLNDKVVDMWYVQGIPFTFDELPAPMAIEEIQQEAASNQSYTMEDMYRYSQYLISELCHPLLFTVEDFIENYEEVPE
;
A
#
# COMPACT_ATOMS: atom_id res chain seq x y z
N MET A 1 -2.24 -20.22 -6.12
CA MET A 1 -1.23 -19.15 -6.08
C MET A 1 -1.58 -18.29 -4.89
N LYS A 2 -0.68 -18.12 -3.92
CA LYS A 2 -0.91 -17.24 -2.77
C LYS A 2 -0.64 -15.79 -3.17
N GLY A 3 -1.30 -14.85 -2.50
CA GLY A 3 -1.01 -13.43 -2.61
C GLY A 3 0.28 -13.05 -1.90
N ARG A 4 0.87 -11.92 -2.27
CA ARG A 4 2.07 -11.39 -1.64
C ARG A 4 1.87 -9.93 -1.22
N ILE A 5 2.35 -9.59 -0.03
CA ILE A 5 2.47 -8.21 0.43
C ILE A 5 3.75 -7.61 -0.12
N THR A 6 3.65 -6.42 -0.70
CA THR A 6 4.78 -5.62 -1.17
C THR A 6 4.58 -4.17 -0.76
N ARG A 7 5.66 -3.40 -0.72
CA ARG A 7 5.61 -1.96 -0.48
C ARG A 7 6.64 -1.20 -1.28
N ASN A 8 6.37 0.06 -1.55
CA ASN A 8 7.31 1.01 -2.14
C ASN A 8 6.89 2.45 -1.82
N TYR A 9 7.84 3.38 -1.86
CA TYR A 9 7.51 4.79 -1.69
C TYR A 9 6.77 5.31 -2.92
N CYS A 10 5.67 6.03 -2.72
CA CYS A 10 4.85 6.60 -3.79
C CYS A 10 4.34 7.99 -3.41
N TYR A 11 3.89 8.76 -4.40
CA TYR A 11 3.14 9.99 -4.15
C TYR A 11 1.65 9.71 -3.93
N LEU A 12 1.11 10.19 -2.82
CA LEU A 12 -0.32 10.25 -2.52
C LEU A 12 -0.73 11.71 -2.30
N ASN A 13 -1.53 12.28 -3.22
CA ASN A 13 -1.89 13.70 -3.20
C ASN A 13 -0.68 14.62 -2.94
N ASP A 14 0.38 14.47 -3.74
CA ASP A 14 1.63 15.24 -3.67
C ASP A 14 2.48 15.03 -2.39
N LYS A 15 2.10 14.09 -1.52
CA LYS A 15 2.92 13.67 -0.36
C LYS A 15 3.54 12.31 -0.59
N VAL A 16 4.79 12.14 -0.19
CA VAL A 16 5.43 10.81 -0.23
C VAL A 16 4.96 9.98 0.96
N VAL A 17 4.55 8.75 0.69
CA VAL A 17 4.08 7.76 1.67
C VAL A 17 4.76 6.41 1.44
N ASP A 18 4.81 5.56 2.46
CA ASP A 18 5.12 4.13 2.29
C ASP A 18 3.81 3.41 1.94
N MET A 19 3.66 3.00 0.67
CA MET A 19 2.41 2.41 0.17
C MET A 19 2.49 0.89 0.23
N TRP A 20 1.45 0.25 0.77
CA TRP A 20 1.36 -1.20 0.90
C TRP A 20 0.39 -1.79 -0.11
N TYR A 21 0.77 -2.94 -0.68
CA TYR A 21 0.03 -3.62 -1.74
C TYR A 21 -0.19 -5.09 -1.41
N VAL A 22 -1.33 -5.61 -1.82
CA VAL A 22 -1.61 -7.04 -1.90
C VAL A 22 -1.80 -7.40 -3.37
N GLN A 23 -0.94 -8.28 -3.90
CA GLN A 23 -0.96 -8.63 -5.34
C GLN A 23 -0.91 -7.42 -6.28
N GLY A 24 -0.13 -6.39 -5.91
CA GLY A 24 -0.01 -5.16 -6.69
C GLY A 24 -1.20 -4.20 -6.59
N ILE A 25 -2.20 -4.49 -5.76
CA ILE A 25 -3.32 -3.58 -5.47
C ILE A 25 -3.03 -2.85 -4.16
N PRO A 26 -3.01 -1.50 -4.14
CA PRO A 26 -2.74 -0.75 -2.92
C PRO A 26 -3.92 -0.89 -1.94
N PHE A 27 -3.62 -1.12 -0.66
CA PHE A 27 -4.65 -1.34 0.37
C PHE A 27 -4.47 -0.47 1.62
N THR A 28 -3.27 0.04 1.90
CA THR A 28 -3.02 1.00 2.98
C THR A 28 -1.71 1.74 2.73
N PHE A 29 -1.42 2.76 3.54
CA PHE A 29 -0.17 3.51 3.48
C PHE A 29 0.19 4.07 4.85
N ASP A 30 1.48 4.31 5.07
CA ASP A 30 1.99 5.02 6.24
C ASP A 30 2.50 6.41 5.84
N GLU A 31 2.19 7.41 6.67
CA GLU A 31 2.78 8.73 6.52
C GLU A 31 4.26 8.70 6.91
N LEU A 32 5.12 9.30 6.08
CA LEU A 32 6.52 9.46 6.40
C LEU A 32 6.72 10.67 7.34
N PRO A 33 7.45 10.52 8.45
CA PRO A 33 7.88 11.64 9.27
C PRO A 33 8.67 12.67 8.46
N ALA A 34 8.47 13.96 8.74
CA ALA A 34 9.10 15.06 8.01
C ALA A 34 10.64 14.95 7.79
N PRO A 35 11.46 14.45 8.74
CA PRO A 35 12.90 14.30 8.52
C PRO A 35 13.28 13.10 7.63
N MET A 36 12.34 12.20 7.32
CA MET A 36 12.62 10.99 6.54
C MET A 36 12.52 11.20 5.03
N ALA A 37 11.90 12.29 4.55
CA ALA A 37 11.78 12.58 3.12
C ALA A 37 13.09 13.10 2.50
N ILE A 38 14.13 12.28 2.57
CA ILE A 38 15.41 12.50 1.90
C ILE A 38 15.27 12.32 0.38
N GLU A 39 16.17 12.94 -0.38
CA GLU A 39 16.11 13.02 -1.84
C GLU A 39 15.95 11.64 -2.52
N GLU A 40 16.60 10.60 -1.99
CA GLU A 40 16.52 9.23 -2.50
C GLU A 40 15.09 8.68 -2.46
N ILE A 41 14.36 8.91 -1.37
CA ILE A 41 12.96 8.46 -1.21
C ILE A 41 12.03 9.20 -2.16
N GLN A 42 12.28 10.50 -2.37
CA GLN A 42 11.51 11.30 -3.33
C GLN A 42 11.75 10.86 -4.78
N GLN A 43 12.98 10.47 -5.11
CA GLN A 43 13.34 9.93 -6.43
C GLN A 43 12.72 8.55 -6.65
N GLU A 44 12.73 7.66 -5.65
CA GLU A 44 12.02 6.39 -5.72
C GLU A 44 10.52 6.61 -5.95
N ALA A 45 9.89 7.47 -5.13
CA ALA A 45 8.48 7.80 -5.26
C ALA A 45 8.11 8.40 -6.63
N ALA A 46 9.00 9.21 -7.21
CA ALA A 46 8.80 9.77 -8.55
C ALA A 46 8.90 8.74 -9.67
N SER A 47 9.57 7.59 -9.42
CA SER A 47 9.67 6.48 -10.37
C SER A 47 8.49 5.52 -10.31
N ASN A 48 7.70 5.58 -9.24
CA ASN A 48 6.54 4.74 -9.00
C ASN A 48 5.22 5.45 -9.41
N GLN A 49 4.14 4.68 -9.49
CA GLN A 49 2.82 5.23 -9.75
C GLN A 49 2.37 6.15 -8.61
N SER A 50 1.82 7.33 -8.97
CA SER A 50 1.15 8.21 -8.01
C SER A 50 -0.32 7.86 -7.85
N TYR A 51 -0.86 8.18 -6.69
CA TYR A 51 -2.24 7.90 -6.32
C TYR A 51 -2.92 9.15 -5.78
N THR A 52 -4.23 9.19 -5.95
CA THR A 52 -5.10 10.10 -5.20
C THR A 52 -5.77 9.38 -4.04
N MET A 53 -6.29 10.14 -3.08
CA MET A 53 -7.15 9.55 -2.03
C MET A 53 -8.39 8.85 -2.62
N GLU A 54 -8.94 9.36 -3.73
CA GLU A 54 -10.07 8.73 -4.42
C GLU A 54 -9.69 7.35 -4.98
N ASP A 55 -8.48 7.21 -5.54
CA ASP A 55 -7.96 5.91 -5.98
C ASP A 55 -7.87 4.94 -4.81
N MET A 56 -7.32 5.38 -3.67
CA MET A 56 -7.22 4.56 -2.45
C MET A 56 -8.60 4.09 -1.97
N TYR A 57 -9.59 4.98 -1.94
CA TYR A 57 -10.96 4.59 -1.58
C TYR A 57 -11.52 3.55 -2.54
N ARG A 58 -11.31 3.72 -3.85
CA ARG A 58 -11.79 2.78 -4.87
C ARG A 58 -11.16 1.39 -4.72
N TYR A 59 -9.84 1.31 -4.52
CA TYR A 59 -9.15 0.03 -4.34
C TYR A 59 -9.54 -0.65 -3.02
N SER A 60 -9.64 0.13 -1.94
CA SER A 60 -10.09 -0.41 -0.64
C SER A 60 -11.52 -0.96 -0.73
N GLN A 61 -12.45 -0.23 -1.38
CA GLN A 61 -13.82 -0.71 -1.60
C GLN A 61 -13.88 -1.99 -2.44
N TYR A 62 -13.06 -2.09 -3.49
CA TYR A 62 -12.94 -3.31 -4.28
C TYR A 62 -12.49 -4.49 -3.41
N LEU A 63 -11.39 -4.34 -2.67
CA LEU A 63 -10.88 -5.39 -1.78
C LEU A 63 -11.87 -5.77 -0.68
N ILE A 64 -12.62 -4.79 -0.14
CA ILE A 64 -13.67 -5.03 0.86
C ILE A 64 -14.82 -5.85 0.26
N SER A 65 -15.26 -5.50 -0.95
CA SER A 65 -16.36 -6.20 -1.63
C SER A 65 -16.04 -7.66 -1.90
N GLU A 66 -14.76 -7.96 -2.16
CA GLU A 66 -14.24 -9.32 -2.36
C GLU A 66 -13.84 -10.02 -1.05
N LEU A 67 -14.05 -9.40 0.12
CA LEU A 67 -13.62 -9.91 1.44
C LEU A 67 -12.12 -10.21 1.53
N CYS A 68 -11.31 -9.46 0.76
CA CYS A 68 -9.88 -9.68 0.58
C CYS A 68 -9.01 -8.52 1.09
N HIS A 69 -9.59 -7.53 1.78
CA HIS A 69 -8.85 -6.42 2.37
C HIS A 69 -7.98 -6.89 3.55
N PRO A 70 -6.63 -6.80 3.50
CA PRO A 70 -5.77 -7.43 4.50
C PRO A 70 -5.98 -6.94 5.95
N LEU A 71 -6.36 -5.67 6.12
CA LEU A 71 -6.59 -5.09 7.45
C LEU A 71 -7.99 -5.34 8.04
N LEU A 72 -8.93 -5.86 7.23
CA LEU A 72 -10.34 -5.97 7.65
C LEU A 72 -10.84 -7.41 7.70
N PHE A 73 -10.15 -8.34 7.06
CA PHE A 73 -10.54 -9.74 6.96
C PHE A 73 -9.39 -10.68 7.25
N THR A 74 -9.70 -11.88 7.75
CA THR A 74 -8.72 -12.93 7.97
C THR A 74 -8.31 -13.55 6.63
N VAL A 75 -7.17 -13.08 6.10
CA VAL A 75 -6.61 -13.51 4.79
C VAL A 75 -5.27 -14.24 4.92
N GLU A 76 -4.84 -14.57 6.14
CA GLU A 76 -3.54 -15.18 6.46
C GLU A 76 -3.22 -16.41 5.61
N ASP A 77 -4.18 -17.34 5.46
CA ASP A 77 -3.97 -18.56 4.67
C ASP A 77 -3.71 -18.29 3.17
N PHE A 78 -4.17 -17.13 2.67
CA PHE A 78 -4.10 -16.74 1.27
C PHE A 78 -2.89 -15.88 0.94
N ILE A 79 -2.14 -15.40 1.92
CA ILE A 79 -0.96 -14.55 1.75
C ILE A 79 0.30 -15.33 2.14
N GLU A 80 1.35 -15.27 1.32
CA GLU A 80 2.57 -16.04 1.57
C GLU A 80 3.49 -15.43 2.64
N ASN A 81 3.44 -14.12 2.81
CA ASN A 81 4.20 -13.32 3.77
C ASN A 81 3.25 -12.47 4.63
N TYR A 82 2.29 -13.14 5.28
CA TYR A 82 1.24 -12.45 6.05
C TYR A 82 1.81 -11.63 7.22
N GLU A 83 2.96 -12.03 7.76
CA GLU A 83 3.71 -11.31 8.79
C GLU A 83 4.15 -9.90 8.37
N GLU A 84 4.13 -9.59 7.07
CA GLU A 84 4.43 -8.25 6.53
C GLU A 84 3.19 -7.35 6.46
N VAL A 85 1.98 -7.86 6.76
CA VAL A 85 0.79 -7.01 6.82
C VAL A 85 0.97 -5.99 7.96
N PRO A 86 0.86 -4.68 7.70
CA PRO A 86 1.02 -3.65 8.72
C PRO A 86 -0.08 -3.75 9.79
N GLU A 87 0.27 -3.42 11.03
CA GLU A 87 -0.63 -3.45 12.21
C GLU A 87 -1.65 -2.31 12.25
#